data_AF-A0AAY4DQE5-F1
#
_entry.id   AF-A0AAY4DQE5-F1
#
_cell.length_a   1.000
_cell.length_b   1.000
_cell.length_c   1.000
_cell.angle_alpha   90.00
_cell.angle_beta   90.00
_cell.angle_gamma   90.00
#
_symmetry.space_group_name_H-M   'P 1'
#
loop_
_entity.id
_entity.type
_entity.pdbx_description
1 polymer ?
#
loop_
_entity_poly.entity_id
_entity_poly.type
_entity_poly.pdbx_seq_one_letter_code
_entity_poly.pdbx_strand_id
1 'polypeptide(L)'
;MTSVRPFCFILQGLLLVGFYQVESGNVLVIPGEFSHWHNMRVIVEELVERNHSVTVLVSTASNTVKYAKEEGFRFQFFSVSHEEHEFSAMWDEMTDIWVQYQNSTILHTVSRVIDLMKNVSAFEICEAMIKNETVMGTLRQSKFDVVLYDPFIVCGDLLADMLNVPLIIVMKMFFGYTLERICGQMPSTPSYIPTHPVRFSDRMNFPERVQNFLQYVMLTTIFYTLSHVQLNPMYSEIKGLKFFGCCCGVLCNPCGLQTPVSLQHF
;
A
#
# COMPACT_ATOMS: atom_id res chain seq x y z
N MET A 1 17.69 -48.05 -45.39
CA MET A 1 17.65 -47.43 -44.05
C MET A 1 18.87 -46.56 -43.89
N THR A 2 18.70 -45.26 -43.62
CA THR A 2 19.58 -44.32 -42.87
C THR A 2 19.47 -42.90 -43.43
N SER A 3 18.45 -42.16 -43.02
CA SER A 3 18.41 -40.70 -43.11
C SER A 3 17.65 -40.13 -41.91
N VAL A 4 18.23 -40.32 -40.72
CA VAL A 4 17.69 -39.82 -39.43
C VAL A 4 18.62 -38.75 -38.82
N ARG A 5 19.82 -38.56 -39.39
CA ARG A 5 20.85 -37.66 -38.85
C ARG A 5 20.50 -36.16 -38.89
N PRO A 6 19.91 -35.57 -39.96
CA PRO A 6 19.71 -34.10 -39.98
C PRO A 6 18.61 -33.64 -39.01
N PHE A 7 17.65 -34.51 -38.70
CA PHE A 7 16.56 -34.19 -37.78
C PHE A 7 17.02 -34.07 -36.33
N CYS A 8 18.04 -34.84 -35.95
CA CYS A 8 18.60 -34.85 -34.59
C CYS A 8 19.39 -33.56 -34.29
N PHE A 9 20.12 -33.03 -35.29
CA PHE A 9 20.87 -31.78 -35.15
C PHE A 9 19.96 -30.53 -35.09
N ILE A 10 18.82 -30.54 -35.78
CA ILE A 10 17.82 -29.46 -35.70
C ILE A 10 17.15 -29.46 -34.32
N LEU A 11 16.82 -30.64 -33.78
CA LEU A 11 16.22 -30.77 -32.45
C LEU A 11 17.19 -30.36 -31.34
N GLN A 12 18.48 -30.69 -31.46
CA GLN A 12 19.53 -30.22 -30.56
C GLN A 12 19.79 -28.71 -30.70
N GLY A 13 19.72 -28.15 -31.91
CA GLY A 13 19.82 -26.71 -32.13
C GLY A 13 18.67 -25.93 -31.48
N LEU A 14 17.43 -26.43 -31.56
CA LEU A 14 16.25 -25.87 -30.90
C LEU A 14 16.30 -25.99 -29.37
N LEU A 15 16.95 -27.02 -28.82
CA LEU A 15 17.18 -27.18 -27.38
C LEU A 15 18.32 -26.30 -26.84
N LEU A 16 19.25 -25.86 -27.71
CA LEU A 16 20.38 -24.98 -27.37
C LEU A 16 20.08 -23.49 -27.58
N VAL A 17 19.02 -23.14 -28.31
CA VAL A 17 18.36 -21.84 -28.14
C VAL A 17 17.69 -21.94 -26.78
N GLY A 18 18.45 -21.61 -25.73
CA GLY A 18 17.93 -21.58 -24.37
C GLY A 18 16.58 -20.87 -24.40
N PHE A 19 15.53 -21.59 -24.02
CA PHE A 19 14.29 -20.94 -23.64
C PHE A 19 14.69 -20.04 -22.47
N TYR A 20 14.98 -18.77 -22.76
CA TYR A 20 14.85 -17.74 -21.75
C TYR A 20 13.38 -17.88 -21.32
N GLN A 21 13.16 -18.56 -20.19
CA GLN A 21 11.86 -18.55 -19.55
C GLN A 21 11.63 -17.10 -19.20
N VAL A 22 10.86 -16.40 -20.04
CA VAL A 22 10.33 -15.10 -19.71
C VAL A 22 9.30 -15.38 -18.64
N GLU A 23 9.72 -15.30 -17.38
CA GLU A 23 8.81 -15.43 -16.25
C GLU A 23 7.92 -14.18 -16.20
N SER A 24 6.69 -14.34 -16.68
CA SER A 24 5.64 -13.34 -16.56
C SER A 24 4.84 -13.61 -15.31
N GLY A 25 4.94 -12.70 -14.34
CA GLY A 25 4.11 -12.68 -13.13
C GLY A 25 2.79 -11.93 -13.33
N ASN A 26 1.76 -12.36 -12.62
CA ASN A 26 0.45 -11.72 -12.53
C ASN A 26 0.33 -10.90 -11.24
N VAL A 27 0.38 -9.57 -11.37
CA VAL A 27 0.51 -8.63 -10.26
C VAL A 27 -0.81 -7.92 -9.99
N LEU A 28 -1.30 -8.00 -8.76
CA LEU A 28 -2.39 -7.17 -8.27
C LEU A 28 -1.83 -5.90 -7.65
N VAL A 29 -2.29 -4.73 -8.09
CA VAL A 29 -1.85 -3.44 -7.59
C VAL A 29 -2.98 -2.77 -6.83
N ILE A 30 -2.71 -2.32 -5.62
CA ILE A 30 -3.64 -1.56 -4.78
C ILE A 30 -3.01 -0.19 -4.54
N PRO A 31 -3.39 0.84 -5.32
CA PRO A 31 -2.72 2.13 -5.30
C PRO A 31 -3.26 3.07 -4.23
N GLY A 32 -2.42 4.00 -3.79
CA GLY A 32 -2.84 5.23 -3.12
C GLY A 32 -3.39 6.27 -4.09
N GLU A 33 -3.78 7.44 -3.58
CA GLU A 33 -4.25 8.56 -4.41
C GLU A 33 -3.13 9.58 -4.71
N PHE A 34 -3.34 10.40 -5.75
CA PHE A 34 -2.47 11.49 -6.17
C PHE A 34 -1.01 11.08 -6.37
N SER A 35 -0.11 11.63 -5.55
CA SER A 35 1.33 11.39 -5.67
C SER A 35 1.73 9.95 -5.38
N HIS A 36 0.91 9.21 -4.62
CA HIS A 36 1.10 7.79 -4.35
C HIS A 36 0.86 6.97 -5.63
N TRP A 37 -0.26 7.21 -6.32
CA TRP A 37 -0.52 6.59 -7.62
C TRP A 37 0.56 6.94 -8.63
N HIS A 38 0.96 8.21 -8.72
CA HIS A 38 2.01 8.63 -9.66
C HIS A 38 3.33 7.89 -9.40
N ASN A 39 3.68 7.65 -8.13
CA ASN A 39 4.85 6.88 -7.75
C ASN A 39 4.74 5.40 -8.15
N MET A 40 3.58 4.78 -7.90
CA MET A 40 3.36 3.38 -8.25
C MET A 40 3.21 3.15 -9.75
N ARG A 41 2.65 4.11 -10.49
CA ARG A 41 2.43 4.02 -11.93
C ARG A 41 3.72 3.74 -12.69
N VAL A 42 4.83 4.38 -12.29
CA VAL A 42 6.15 4.12 -12.89
C VAL A 42 6.55 2.64 -12.73
N ILE A 43 6.26 2.04 -11.58
CA ILE A 43 6.52 0.61 -11.33
C ILE A 43 5.58 -0.26 -12.17
N VAL A 44 4.30 0.12 -12.27
CA VAL A 44 3.30 -0.59 -13.09
C VAL A 44 3.68 -0.60 -14.56
N GLU A 45 4.10 0.53 -15.11
CA GLU A 45 4.51 0.67 -16.51
C GLU A 45 5.74 -0.21 -16.78
N GLU A 46 6.76 -0.18 -15.92
CA GLU A 46 7.94 -1.03 -16.05
C GLU A 46 7.59 -2.54 -15.95
N LEU A 47 6.66 -2.92 -15.06
CA LEU A 47 6.18 -4.30 -14.96
C LEU A 47 5.52 -4.75 -16.28
N VAL A 48 4.68 -3.89 -16.88
CA VAL A 48 4.06 -4.17 -18.17
C VAL A 48 5.10 -4.28 -19.28
N GLU A 49 6.08 -3.38 -19.34
CA GLU A 49 7.18 -3.42 -20.33
C GLU A 49 8.00 -4.72 -20.22
N ARG A 50 8.12 -5.27 -19.02
CA ARG A 50 8.76 -6.57 -18.74
C ARG A 50 7.84 -7.77 -18.97
N ASN A 51 6.68 -7.57 -19.59
CA ASN A 51 5.67 -8.57 -19.89
C ASN A 51 4.95 -9.17 -18.67
N HIS A 52 4.90 -8.49 -17.52
CA HIS A 52 4.03 -8.90 -16.42
C HIS A 52 2.57 -8.54 -16.71
N SER A 53 1.65 -9.39 -16.29
CA SER A 53 0.21 -9.09 -16.33
C SER A 53 -0.15 -8.26 -15.11
N VAL A 54 -0.60 -7.02 -15.29
CA VAL A 54 -0.93 -6.14 -14.16
C VAL A 54 -2.43 -5.85 -14.11
N THR A 55 -3.00 -5.94 -12.91
CA THR A 55 -4.37 -5.50 -12.61
C THR A 55 -4.34 -4.49 -11.47
N VAL A 56 -4.88 -3.29 -11.69
CA VAL A 56 -5.00 -2.24 -10.68
C VAL A 56 -6.41 -2.27 -10.09
N LEU A 57 -6.51 -2.51 -8.78
CA LEU A 57 -7.76 -2.53 -8.03
C LEU A 57 -8.07 -1.12 -7.51
N VAL A 58 -9.20 -0.56 -7.93
CA VAL A 58 -9.52 0.87 -7.72
C VAL A 58 -10.95 1.03 -7.21
N SER A 59 -11.15 1.93 -6.25
CA SER A 59 -12.50 2.34 -5.82
C SER A 59 -13.18 3.15 -6.93
N THR A 60 -14.48 2.98 -7.13
CA THR A 60 -15.25 3.83 -8.07
C THR A 60 -15.25 5.32 -7.69
N ALA A 61 -14.85 5.66 -6.46
CA ALA A 61 -14.73 7.03 -5.97
C ALA A 61 -13.30 7.60 -6.05
N SER A 62 -12.35 6.91 -6.70
CA SER A 62 -10.99 7.41 -6.89
C SER A 62 -10.96 8.71 -7.69
N ASN A 63 -10.31 9.74 -7.15
CA ASN A 63 -10.18 11.04 -7.82
C ASN A 63 -8.99 11.07 -8.80
N THR A 64 -7.98 10.21 -8.59
CA THR A 64 -6.72 10.25 -9.33
C THR A 64 -6.63 9.16 -10.38
N VAL A 65 -7.07 7.94 -10.05
CA VAL A 65 -6.88 6.77 -10.90
C VAL A 65 -8.02 6.70 -11.90
N LYS A 66 -7.89 7.45 -13.00
CA LYS A 66 -8.88 7.48 -14.08
C LYS A 66 -8.63 6.36 -15.09
N TYR A 67 -9.71 5.72 -15.53
CA TYR A 67 -9.67 4.71 -16.59
C TYR A 67 -9.28 5.34 -17.92
N ALA A 68 -8.16 4.90 -18.50
CA ALA A 68 -7.83 5.14 -19.90
C ALA A 68 -7.91 3.82 -20.68
N LYS A 69 -8.50 3.89 -21.88
CA LYS A 69 -8.89 2.72 -22.68
C LYS A 69 -7.68 1.98 -23.30
N GLU A 70 -6.50 2.58 -23.27
CA GLU A 70 -5.28 2.09 -23.95
C GLU A 70 -4.09 1.90 -22.98
N GLU A 71 -4.37 1.64 -21.70
CA GLU A 71 -3.33 1.32 -20.74
C GLU A 71 -2.93 -0.16 -20.90
N GLY A 72 -1.64 -0.47 -20.94
CA GLY A 72 -1.11 -1.85 -21.09
C GLY A 72 -1.39 -2.78 -19.90
N PHE A 73 -2.31 -2.40 -19.00
CA PHE A 73 -2.72 -3.11 -17.79
C PHE A 73 -4.23 -2.98 -17.59
N ARG A 74 -4.79 -3.84 -16.73
CA ARG A 74 -6.23 -3.93 -16.48
C ARG A 74 -6.62 -3.12 -15.26
N PHE A 75 -7.85 -2.60 -15.26
CA PHE A 75 -8.48 -2.05 -14.07
C PHE A 75 -9.57 -3.00 -13.56
N GLN A 76 -9.58 -3.23 -12.26
CA GLN A 76 -10.68 -3.87 -11.54
C GLN A 76 -11.29 -2.84 -10.59
N PHE A 77 -12.58 -2.57 -10.71
CA PHE A 77 -13.26 -1.61 -9.85
C PHE A 77 -14.06 -2.30 -8.75
N PHE A 78 -14.20 -1.63 -7.60
CA PHE A 78 -15.16 -1.99 -6.56
C PHE A 78 -15.93 -0.74 -6.13
N SER A 79 -17.23 -0.91 -5.90
CA SER A 79 -18.12 0.18 -5.49
C SER A 79 -17.96 0.48 -4.00
N VAL A 80 -18.02 1.76 -3.67
CA VAL A 80 -18.13 2.28 -2.30
C VAL A 80 -19.43 3.06 -2.17
N SER A 81 -19.97 3.16 -0.95
CA SER A 81 -21.26 3.82 -0.67
C SER A 81 -21.23 5.33 -0.90
N HIS A 82 -20.05 5.94 -0.83
CA HIS A 82 -19.84 7.38 -0.95
C HIS A 82 -19.62 7.82 -2.38
N GLU A 83 -20.09 9.03 -2.69
CA GLU A 83 -19.85 9.64 -3.99
C GLU A 83 -18.42 10.24 -4.08
N GLU A 84 -17.92 10.40 -5.30
CA GLU A 84 -16.59 10.98 -5.57
C GLU A 84 -16.37 12.34 -4.88
N HIS A 85 -17.42 13.13 -4.73
CA HIS A 85 -17.35 14.46 -4.11
C HIS A 85 -17.06 14.40 -2.60
N GLU A 86 -17.53 13.37 -1.90
CA GLU A 86 -17.28 13.18 -0.47
C GLU A 86 -15.83 12.76 -0.23
N PHE A 87 -15.28 11.91 -1.10
CA PHE A 87 -13.84 11.60 -1.11
C PHE A 87 -12.99 12.82 -1.43
N SER A 88 -13.40 13.64 -2.40
CA SER A 88 -12.70 14.90 -2.69
C SER A 88 -12.64 15.80 -1.47
N ALA A 89 -13.75 15.97 -0.75
CA ALA A 89 -13.79 16.80 0.45
C ALA A 89 -12.87 16.29 1.57
N MET A 90 -12.77 14.96 1.74
CA MET A 90 -11.79 14.35 2.63
C MET A 90 -10.35 14.69 2.22
N TRP A 91 -10.02 14.56 0.94
CA TRP A 91 -8.69 14.88 0.44
C TRP A 91 -8.35 16.36 0.56
N ASP A 92 -9.32 17.24 0.35
CA ASP A 92 -9.18 18.69 0.53
C ASP A 92 -8.92 19.03 2.00
N GLU A 93 -9.67 18.43 2.93
CA GLU A 93 -9.47 18.62 4.37
C GLU A 93 -8.09 18.10 4.80
N MET A 94 -7.68 16.92 4.32
CA MET A 94 -6.34 16.40 4.57
C MET A 94 -5.27 17.37 4.06
N THR A 95 -5.43 17.87 2.83
CA THR A 95 -4.51 18.83 2.21
C THR A 95 -4.44 20.14 2.99
N ASP A 96 -5.57 20.64 3.49
CA ASP A 96 -5.60 21.85 4.30
C ASP A 96 -4.90 21.65 5.66
N ILE A 97 -5.12 20.50 6.33
CA ILE A 97 -4.37 20.13 7.55
C ILE A 97 -2.86 20.17 7.28
N TRP A 98 -2.41 19.61 6.16
CA TRP A 98 -0.99 19.62 5.76
C TRP A 98 -0.46 21.04 5.54
N VAL A 99 -1.15 21.84 4.72
CA VAL A 99 -0.69 23.17 4.30
C VAL A 99 -0.70 24.14 5.48
N GLN A 100 -1.72 24.09 6.34
CA GLN A 100 -1.90 24.96 7.49
C GLN A 100 -1.20 24.49 8.74
N TYR A 101 -0.51 23.34 8.70
CA TYR A 101 0.11 22.75 9.88
C TYR A 101 1.03 23.73 10.63
N GLN A 102 1.84 24.50 9.91
CA GLN A 102 2.78 25.48 10.50
C GLN A 102 2.09 26.68 11.15
N ASN A 103 0.88 27.00 10.67
CA ASN A 103 0.08 28.12 11.16
C ASN A 103 -0.95 27.68 12.22
N SER A 104 -1.01 26.38 12.51
CA SER A 104 -1.97 25.78 13.43
C SER A 104 -1.31 25.43 14.76
N THR A 105 -2.09 25.46 15.84
CA THR A 105 -1.64 24.87 17.10
C THR A 105 -1.67 23.35 17.00
N ILE A 106 -0.78 22.69 17.75
CA ILE A 106 -0.72 21.22 17.79
C ILE A 106 -2.09 20.62 18.16
N LEU A 107 -2.78 21.18 19.16
CA LEU A 107 -4.10 20.70 19.59
C LEU A 107 -5.16 20.82 18.50
N HIS A 108 -5.15 21.94 17.75
CA HIS A 108 -6.08 22.14 16.64
C HIS A 108 -5.82 21.13 15.53
N THR A 109 -4.56 20.93 15.14
CA THR A 109 -4.17 19.92 14.16
C THR A 109 -4.59 18.52 14.61
N VAL A 110 -4.36 18.16 15.88
CA VAL A 110 -4.78 16.86 16.44
C VAL A 110 -6.27 16.67 16.35
N SER A 111 -7.07 17.68 16.71
CA SER A 111 -8.54 17.59 16.61
C SER A 111 -8.94 17.29 15.17
N ARG A 112 -8.42 18.05 14.20
CA ARG A 112 -8.73 17.87 12.79
C ARG A 112 -8.29 16.51 12.25
N VAL A 113 -7.12 16.01 12.63
CA VAL A 113 -6.67 14.66 12.25
C VAL A 113 -7.59 13.59 12.85
N ILE A 114 -8.00 13.74 14.11
CA ILE A 114 -8.94 12.81 14.75
C ILE A 114 -10.30 12.87 14.06
N ASP A 115 -10.81 14.05 13.75
CA ASP A 115 -12.11 14.24 13.10
C ASP A 115 -12.10 13.69 11.68
N LEU A 116 -11.04 13.96 10.91
CA LEU A 116 -10.79 13.33 9.61
C LEU A 116 -10.84 11.82 9.79
N MET A 117 -9.96 11.22 10.60
CA MET A 117 -9.89 9.76 10.73
C MET A 117 -11.17 9.11 11.29
N LYS A 118 -11.96 9.82 12.10
CA LYS A 118 -13.27 9.34 12.59
C LYS A 118 -14.35 9.38 11.53
N ASN A 119 -14.38 10.44 10.73
CA ASN A 119 -15.44 10.70 9.75
C ASN A 119 -15.18 10.05 8.39
N VAL A 120 -14.02 9.41 8.20
CA VAL A 120 -13.51 9.16 6.86
C VAL A 120 -13.51 7.69 6.45
N SER A 121 -14.32 7.47 5.41
CA SER A 121 -14.23 6.60 4.23
C SER A 121 -13.02 5.69 3.98
N ALA A 122 -11.83 5.90 4.56
CA ALA A 122 -10.69 4.99 4.39
C ALA A 122 -11.00 3.59 4.93
N PHE A 123 -11.66 3.50 6.10
CA PHE A 123 -12.08 2.22 6.67
C PHE A 123 -13.25 1.60 5.92
N GLU A 124 -14.16 2.43 5.41
CA GLU A 124 -15.28 1.98 4.59
C GLU A 124 -14.80 1.51 3.21
N ILE A 125 -13.77 2.14 2.61
CA ILE A 125 -13.09 1.62 1.41
C ILE A 125 -12.61 0.20 1.70
N CYS A 126 -11.94 -0.01 2.82
CA CYS A 126 -11.47 -1.33 3.20
C CYS A 126 -12.63 -2.32 3.35
N GLU A 127 -13.68 -1.94 4.09
CA GLU A 127 -14.84 -2.81 4.28
C GLU A 127 -15.52 -3.14 2.95
N ALA A 128 -15.73 -2.13 2.10
CA ALA A 128 -16.31 -2.28 0.77
C ALA A 128 -15.42 -3.12 -0.17
N MET A 129 -14.09 -3.02 -0.05
CA MET A 129 -13.15 -3.82 -0.81
C MET A 129 -13.22 -5.29 -0.39
N ILE A 130 -13.16 -5.56 0.91
CA ILE A 130 -13.02 -6.91 1.46
C ILE A 130 -14.37 -7.66 1.50
N LYS A 131 -15.48 -6.98 1.78
CA LYS A 131 -16.82 -7.59 1.85
C LYS A 131 -17.53 -7.69 0.49
N ASN A 132 -16.94 -7.17 -0.58
CA ASN A 132 -17.50 -7.30 -1.92
C ASN A 132 -17.22 -8.70 -2.49
N GLU A 133 -18.15 -9.64 -2.27
CA GLU A 133 -18.03 -11.03 -2.69
C GLU A 133 -17.84 -11.20 -4.21
N THR A 134 -18.39 -10.30 -5.02
CA THR A 134 -18.22 -10.36 -6.47
C THR A 134 -16.77 -10.07 -6.84
N VAL A 135 -16.22 -8.96 -6.32
CA VAL A 135 -14.82 -8.56 -6.55
C VAL A 135 -13.88 -9.60 -5.95
N MET A 136 -14.10 -10.04 -4.71
CA MET A 136 -13.30 -11.07 -4.07
C MET A 136 -13.32 -12.39 -4.84
N GLY A 137 -14.47 -12.78 -5.41
CA GLY A 137 -14.58 -13.93 -6.30
C GLY A 137 -13.70 -13.79 -7.54
N THR A 138 -13.75 -12.62 -8.22
CA THR A 138 -12.90 -12.32 -9.37
C THR A 138 -11.41 -12.31 -9.01
N LEU A 139 -11.03 -11.71 -7.88
CA LEU A 139 -9.63 -11.64 -7.44
C LEU A 139 -9.07 -13.04 -7.12
N ARG A 140 -9.85 -13.89 -6.44
CA ARG A 140 -9.46 -15.30 -6.17
C ARG A 140 -9.29 -16.11 -7.46
N GLN A 141 -10.19 -15.93 -8.43
CA GLN A 141 -10.12 -16.63 -9.71
C GLN A 141 -8.95 -16.15 -10.59
N SER A 142 -8.52 -14.90 -10.40
CA SER A 142 -7.45 -14.29 -11.19
C SER A 142 -6.07 -14.88 -10.91
N LYS A 143 -5.86 -15.59 -9.77
CA LYS A 143 -4.59 -16.25 -9.40
C LYS A 143 -3.38 -15.32 -9.55
N PHE A 144 -3.35 -14.27 -8.73
CA PHE A 144 -2.20 -13.38 -8.66
C PHE A 144 -1.00 -14.06 -8.03
N ASP A 145 0.20 -13.66 -8.44
CA ASP A 145 1.47 -14.16 -7.89
C ASP A 145 1.99 -13.25 -6.76
N VAL A 146 1.60 -11.97 -6.77
CA VAL A 146 2.02 -10.98 -5.78
C VAL A 146 1.04 -9.80 -5.73
N VAL A 147 0.91 -9.19 -4.56
CA VAL A 147 0.21 -7.92 -4.35
C VAL A 147 1.24 -6.81 -4.16
N LEU A 148 1.14 -5.76 -4.98
CA LEU A 148 1.86 -4.51 -4.84
C LEU A 148 0.94 -3.45 -4.22
N TYR A 149 1.28 -2.95 -3.04
CA TYR A 149 0.33 -2.21 -2.20
C TYR A 149 0.94 -0.94 -1.63
N ASP A 150 0.20 0.17 -1.73
CA ASP A 150 0.48 1.37 -0.95
C ASP A 150 -0.45 1.44 0.28
N PRO A 151 0.10 1.36 1.52
CA PRO A 151 -0.70 1.33 2.74
C PRO A 151 -1.28 2.68 3.13
N PHE A 152 -1.23 3.68 2.23
CA PHE A 152 -2.07 4.86 2.33
C PHE A 152 -3.56 4.50 2.20
N ILE A 153 -3.92 3.54 1.33
CA ILE A 153 -5.22 2.86 1.40
C ILE A 153 -5.08 1.71 2.36
N VAL A 154 -6.06 1.45 3.23
CA VAL A 154 -5.97 0.38 4.23
C VAL A 154 -6.46 -0.97 3.69
N CYS A 155 -6.05 -2.06 4.34
CA CYS A 155 -6.48 -3.45 4.10
C CYS A 155 -5.93 -4.17 2.86
N GLY A 156 -4.96 -3.61 2.14
CA GLY A 156 -4.28 -4.35 1.07
C GLY A 156 -3.45 -5.53 1.61
N ASP A 157 -2.95 -5.41 2.83
CA ASP A 157 -2.30 -6.47 3.60
C ASP A 157 -3.27 -7.61 3.95
N LEU A 158 -4.47 -7.28 4.40
CA LEU A 158 -5.51 -8.27 4.67
C LEU A 158 -5.98 -8.94 3.39
N LEU A 159 -6.13 -8.16 2.30
CA LEU A 159 -6.51 -8.70 1.00
C LEU A 159 -5.47 -9.72 0.50
N ALA A 160 -4.18 -9.39 0.58
CA ALA A 160 -3.11 -10.31 0.18
C ALA A 160 -3.12 -11.60 1.00
N ASP A 161 -3.35 -11.51 2.31
CA ASP A 161 -3.50 -12.66 3.19
C ASP A 161 -4.72 -13.52 2.83
N MET A 162 -5.88 -12.90 2.53
CA MET A 162 -7.09 -13.61 2.08
C MET A 162 -6.95 -14.27 0.71
N LEU A 163 -6.09 -13.72 -0.15
CA LEU A 163 -5.72 -14.31 -1.44
C LEU A 163 -4.58 -15.33 -1.33
N ASN A 164 -3.93 -15.42 -0.16
CA ASN A 164 -2.77 -16.27 0.13
C ASN A 164 -1.60 -16.03 -0.86
N VAL A 165 -1.24 -14.76 -1.04
CA VAL A 165 -0.16 -14.32 -1.95
C VAL A 165 0.84 -13.41 -1.24
N PRO A 166 2.11 -13.38 -1.66
CA PRO A 166 3.10 -12.43 -1.15
C PRO A 166 2.66 -10.98 -1.31
N LEU A 167 3.07 -10.14 -0.35
CA LEU A 167 2.79 -8.70 -0.31
C LEU A 167 4.09 -7.91 -0.46
N ILE A 168 4.12 -6.96 -1.39
CA ILE A 168 5.16 -5.95 -1.53
C ILE A 168 4.55 -4.59 -1.22
N ILE A 169 5.10 -3.92 -0.21
CA ILE A 169 4.69 -2.56 0.17
C ILE A 169 5.49 -1.55 -0.64
N VAL A 170 4.78 -0.67 -1.36
CA VAL A 170 5.34 0.51 -2.00
C VAL A 170 4.76 1.73 -1.30
N MET A 171 5.59 2.41 -0.51
CA MET A 171 5.19 3.62 0.19
C MET A 171 6.00 4.79 -0.34
N LYS A 172 5.32 5.90 -0.66
CA LYS A 172 5.98 7.17 -0.94
C LYS A 172 6.28 7.94 0.34
N MET A 173 5.24 8.25 1.10
CA MET A 173 5.32 9.06 2.31
C MET A 173 4.04 8.93 3.14
N PHE A 174 4.18 8.83 4.46
CA PHE A 174 3.08 8.96 5.41
C PHE A 174 3.40 9.98 6.50
N PHE A 175 2.35 10.45 7.18
CA PHE A 175 2.49 11.40 8.27
C PHE A 175 3.40 10.89 9.38
N GLY A 176 4.36 11.73 9.79
CA GLY A 176 5.35 11.41 10.81
C GLY A 176 6.21 10.18 10.52
N TYR A 177 6.30 9.76 9.24
CA TYR A 177 6.93 8.52 8.81
C TYR A 177 6.40 7.29 9.57
N THR A 178 5.12 7.32 9.97
CA THR A 178 4.57 6.34 10.91
C THR A 178 4.53 4.95 10.28
N LEU A 179 4.04 4.83 9.05
CA LEU A 179 3.96 3.53 8.36
C LEU A 179 5.34 3.06 7.89
N GLU A 180 6.22 3.97 7.49
CA GLU A 180 7.59 3.63 7.09
C GLU A 180 8.38 3.06 8.26
N ARG A 181 8.21 3.62 9.46
CA ARG A 181 8.82 3.08 10.68
C ARG A 181 8.23 1.75 11.08
N ILE A 182 6.90 1.69 11.17
CA ILE A 182 6.21 0.54 11.75
C ILE A 182 6.17 -0.64 10.78
N CYS A 183 5.90 -0.38 9.50
CA CYS A 183 5.73 -1.39 8.46
C CYS A 183 7.00 -1.59 7.64
N GLY A 184 7.64 -0.49 7.26
CA GLY A 184 8.88 -0.51 6.47
C GLY A 184 10.15 -0.77 7.29
N GLN A 185 10.03 -0.86 8.62
CA GLN A 185 11.17 -1.01 9.55
C GLN A 185 12.25 0.07 9.33
N MET A 186 11.86 1.23 8.80
CA MET A 186 12.76 2.33 8.51
C MET A 186 13.02 3.12 9.79
N PRO A 187 14.23 3.11 10.36
CA PRO A 187 14.52 3.89 11.56
C PRO A 187 14.40 5.38 11.23
N SER A 188 13.55 6.10 11.96
CA SER A 188 13.48 7.56 11.90
C SER A 188 13.63 8.12 13.30
N THR A 189 14.85 8.56 13.64
CA THR A 189 15.15 9.12 14.95
C THR A 189 14.74 10.60 15.00
N PRO A 190 13.78 10.97 15.88
CA PRO A 190 13.26 12.34 15.95
C PRO A 190 14.26 13.37 16.49
N SER A 191 15.45 12.95 16.94
CA SER A 191 16.48 13.90 17.34
C SER A 191 17.13 14.59 16.14
N TYR A 192 17.21 13.97 14.96
CA TYR A 192 17.86 14.54 13.77
C TYR A 192 17.01 14.45 12.48
N ILE A 193 15.95 13.63 12.44
CA ILE A 193 15.01 13.56 11.33
C ILE A 193 13.77 14.39 11.67
N PRO A 194 13.47 15.48 10.93
CA PRO A 194 12.22 16.22 11.05
C PRO A 194 11.00 15.32 10.81
N THR A 195 10.07 15.33 11.76
CA THR A 195 8.81 14.59 11.70
C THR A 195 7.86 15.33 10.79
N HIS A 196 7.69 14.82 9.56
CA HIS A 196 6.77 15.41 8.60
C HIS A 196 5.35 15.55 9.21
N PRO A 197 4.68 16.72 9.13
CA PRO A 197 4.99 17.93 8.32
C PRO A 197 5.75 19.09 8.97
N VAL A 198 6.48 18.88 10.06
CA VAL A 198 7.31 19.99 10.59
C VAL A 198 8.31 20.46 9.53
N ARG A 199 8.38 21.78 9.30
CA ARG A 199 9.33 22.39 8.35
C ARG A 199 10.67 22.68 9.01
N PHE A 200 11.20 21.70 9.73
CA PHE A 200 12.55 21.75 10.29
C PHE A 200 13.56 21.18 9.28
N SER A 201 14.83 21.54 9.47
CA SER A 201 15.94 20.91 8.75
C SER A 201 16.56 19.77 9.57
N ASP A 202 17.50 19.04 8.98
CA ASP A 202 18.37 18.09 9.70
C ASP A 202 19.21 18.76 10.81
N ARG A 203 19.30 20.09 10.79
CA ARG A 203 19.97 20.91 11.81
C ARG A 203 18.96 21.61 12.71
N MET A 204 18.44 20.87 13.69
CA MET A 204 17.55 21.40 14.74
C MET A 204 18.32 21.88 15.98
N ASN A 205 17.91 23.01 16.55
CA ASN A 205 18.30 23.44 17.89
C ASN A 205 17.54 22.63 18.98
N PHE A 206 17.87 22.84 20.26
CA PHE A 206 17.27 22.04 21.34
C PHE A 206 15.73 22.17 21.41
N PRO A 207 15.13 23.37 21.43
CA PRO A 207 13.66 23.52 21.37
C PRO A 207 13.00 22.82 20.17
N GLU A 208 13.58 22.96 18.97
CA GLU A 208 13.08 22.32 17.75
C GLU A 208 13.10 20.80 17.87
N ARG A 209 14.16 20.22 18.47
CA ARG A 209 14.22 18.77 18.74
C ARG A 209 13.15 18.31 19.70
N VAL A 210 12.88 19.08 20.75
CA VAL A 210 11.82 18.77 21.72
C VAL A 210 10.45 18.81 21.03
N GLN A 211 10.16 19.86 20.26
CA GLN A 211 8.92 19.96 19.50
C GLN A 211 8.77 18.83 18.48
N ASN A 212 9.86 18.49 17.78
CA ASN A 212 9.89 17.41 16.81
C ASN A 212 9.61 16.05 17.46
N PHE A 213 10.19 15.79 18.63
CA PHE A 213 9.96 14.58 19.41
C PHE A 213 8.51 14.47 19.90
N LEU A 214 7.92 15.56 20.39
CA LEU A 214 6.52 15.58 20.80
C LEU A 214 5.60 15.27 19.61
N GLN A 215 5.89 15.84 18.44
CA GLN A 215 5.13 15.56 17.23
C GLN A 215 5.26 14.10 16.80
N TYR A 216 6.48 13.55 16.85
CA TYR A 216 6.76 12.15 16.54
C TYR A 216 5.91 11.21 17.40
N VAL A 217 5.92 11.39 18.72
CA VAL A 217 5.16 10.55 19.64
C VAL A 217 3.67 10.70 19.37
N MET A 218 3.19 11.93 19.25
CA MET A 218 1.79 12.25 19.02
C MET A 218 1.22 11.60 17.76
N LEU A 219 1.84 11.81 16.59
CA LEU A 219 1.35 11.23 15.33
C LEU A 219 1.38 9.71 15.40
N THR A 220 2.47 9.14 15.94
CA THR A 220 2.58 7.68 16.12
C THR A 220 1.42 7.14 16.95
N THR A 221 1.14 7.76 18.10
CA THR A 221 0.05 7.34 18.98
C THR A 221 -1.31 7.50 18.31
N ILE A 222 -1.58 8.64 17.65
CA ILE A 222 -2.87 8.89 17.00
C ILE A 222 -3.14 7.86 15.91
N PHE A 223 -2.22 7.66 14.96
CA PHE A 223 -2.43 6.71 13.86
C PHE A 223 -2.48 5.27 14.37
N TYR A 224 -1.60 4.90 15.30
CA TYR A 224 -1.62 3.56 15.90
C TYR A 224 -2.95 3.28 16.60
N THR A 225 -3.40 4.19 17.47
CA THR A 225 -4.65 4.01 18.23
C THR A 225 -5.87 3.99 17.32
N LEU A 226 -5.97 4.91 16.35
CA LEU A 226 -7.12 4.98 15.45
C LEU A 226 -7.22 3.73 14.57
N SER A 227 -6.11 3.31 13.96
CA SER A 227 -6.09 2.06 13.21
C SER A 227 -6.42 0.85 14.09
N HIS A 228 -5.94 0.81 15.33
CA HIS A 228 -6.29 -0.26 16.25
C HIS A 228 -7.79 -0.25 16.61
N VAL A 229 -8.40 0.91 16.85
CA VAL A 229 -9.83 0.98 17.18
C VAL A 229 -10.71 0.63 15.97
N GLN A 230 -10.33 1.08 14.77
CA GLN A 230 -11.19 0.97 13.59
C GLN A 230 -10.97 -0.33 12.79
N LEU A 231 -9.73 -0.83 12.67
CA LEU A 231 -9.44 -2.05 11.88
C LEU A 231 -9.55 -3.34 12.69
N ASN A 232 -9.18 -3.30 13.98
CA ASN A 232 -9.07 -4.51 14.78
C ASN A 232 -10.38 -5.33 14.85
N PRO A 233 -11.58 -4.73 14.99
CA PRO A 233 -12.83 -5.50 14.98
C PRO A 233 -13.01 -6.31 13.69
N MET A 234 -12.80 -5.67 12.53
CA MET A 234 -12.95 -6.30 11.22
C MET A 234 -11.87 -7.36 10.96
N TYR A 235 -10.62 -7.05 11.28
CA TYR A 235 -9.51 -8.00 11.16
C TYR A 235 -9.74 -9.23 12.05
N SER A 236 -10.21 -9.02 13.28
CA SER A 236 -10.50 -10.11 14.21
C SER A 236 -11.68 -10.96 13.75
N GLU A 237 -12.72 -10.36 13.16
CA GLU A 237 -13.85 -11.06 12.56
C GLU A 237 -13.39 -11.97 11.42
N ILE A 238 -12.60 -11.45 10.49
CA ILE A 238 -12.16 -12.18 9.29
C ILE A 238 -11.12 -13.25 9.62
N LYS A 239 -10.15 -12.94 10.50
CA LYS A 239 -9.05 -13.86 10.84
C LYS A 239 -9.43 -14.87 11.92
N GLY A 240 -10.53 -14.64 12.67
CA GLY A 240 -10.93 -15.48 13.80
C GLY A 240 -9.95 -15.46 14.98
N LEU A 241 -9.03 -14.49 15.02
CA LEU A 241 -8.01 -14.31 16.05
C LEU A 241 -8.01 -12.86 16.52
N LYS A 242 -7.77 -12.61 17.82
CA LYS A 242 -7.57 -11.25 18.32
C LYS A 242 -6.37 -10.64 17.61
N PHE A 243 -6.62 -9.61 16.79
CA PHE A 243 -5.57 -8.94 16.06
C PHE A 243 -4.86 -7.94 16.99
N PHE A 244 -3.54 -8.12 17.14
CA PHE A 244 -2.67 -7.25 17.95
C PHE A 244 -1.70 -6.43 17.07
N GLY A 245 -1.85 -6.49 15.74
CA GLY A 245 -0.93 -5.86 14.80
C GLY A 245 -1.19 -4.37 14.57
N CYS A 246 -0.19 -3.66 14.06
CA CYS A 246 -0.29 -2.29 13.59
C CYS A 246 -1.02 -2.19 12.23
N CYS A 247 -1.15 -0.96 11.71
CA CYS A 247 -1.78 -0.58 10.43
C CYS A 247 -1.39 -1.41 9.18
N CYS A 248 -0.34 -2.24 9.23
CA CYS A 248 0.10 -3.11 8.14
C CYS A 248 -0.03 -4.60 8.47
N GLY A 249 -1.03 -4.96 9.28
CA GLY A 249 -1.45 -6.35 9.39
C GLY A 249 -0.42 -7.31 10.00
N VAL A 250 -0.31 -8.45 9.34
CA VAL A 250 0.51 -9.64 9.65
C VAL A 250 2.01 -9.33 9.77
N LEU A 251 2.47 -8.20 9.22
CA LEU A 251 3.87 -7.79 9.26
C LEU A 251 4.29 -7.22 10.62
N CYS A 252 3.33 -6.77 11.43
CA CYS A 252 3.59 -6.26 12.78
C CYS A 252 3.38 -7.36 13.81
N ASN A 253 4.35 -8.28 13.86
CA ASN A 253 4.44 -9.19 15.00
C ASN A 253 4.84 -8.33 16.24
N PRO A 254 4.08 -8.33 17.35
CA PRO A 254 4.35 -7.45 18.50
C PRO A 254 5.72 -7.69 19.18
N CYS A 255 6.44 -8.74 18.77
CA CYS A 255 7.61 -9.28 19.48
C CYS A 255 8.87 -9.43 18.61
N GLY A 256 9.03 -8.74 17.49
CA GLY A 256 10.32 -8.72 16.76
C GLY A 256 10.83 -10.08 16.25
N LEU A 257 9.99 -11.11 16.22
CA LEU A 257 10.31 -12.40 15.60
C LEU A 257 9.80 -12.38 14.16
N GLN A 258 10.70 -11.98 13.26
CA GLN A 258 10.59 -12.26 11.83
C GLN A 258 10.54 -13.79 11.63
N THR A 259 9.58 -14.28 10.84
CA THR A 259 9.99 -15.21 9.79
C THR A 259 10.56 -14.35 8.67
N PRO A 260 11.83 -14.56 8.26
CA PRO A 260 12.41 -13.78 7.19
C PRO A 260 11.62 -14.05 5.91
N VAL A 261 11.08 -12.99 5.30
CA VAL A 261 10.73 -13.03 3.88
C VAL A 261 12.08 -13.05 3.16
N SER A 262 12.53 -14.24 2.79
CA SER A 262 13.70 -14.40 1.95
C SER A 262 13.39 -13.77 0.60
N LEU A 263 13.94 -12.58 0.35
CA LEU A 263 14.23 -12.09 -0.99
C LEU A 263 15.39 -12.91 -1.58
N GLN A 264 15.20 -14.21 -1.71
CA GLN A 264 16.06 -15.09 -2.48
C GLN A 264 15.21 -15.56 -3.65
N HIS A 265 15.59 -15.11 -4.85
CA HIS A 265 14.94 -15.31 -6.15
C HIS A 265 13.98 -14.20 -6.59
N PHE A 266 14.58 -13.03 -6.84
CA PHE A 266 14.40 -12.33 -8.12
C PHE A 266 15.77 -12.30 -8.81
#